data_AF-A0A2G9NGX6-F1
#
_entry.id   AF-A0A2G9NGX6-F1
#
_cell.length_a   1.000
_cell.length_b   1.000
_cell.length_c   1.000
_cell.angle_alpha   90.00
_cell.angle_beta   90.00
_cell.angle_gamma   90.00
#
_symmetry.space_group_name_H-M   'P 1'
#
loop_
_entity.id
_entity.type
_entity.pdbx_description
1 polymer ?
#
loop_
_entity_poly.entity_id
_entity_poly.type
_entity_poly.pdbx_seq_one_letter_code
_entity_poly.pdbx_strand_id
1 'polypeptide(L)'
;MKKRLTFAFTVIVVALFSIGFVVAQRDPFAGVRSGSGSGSGSSGTIGTAIGGIADIVNSIIVALEPFIALLVGATPGGELLFAKLLVIIMLVAIIWVVMGSFPLFADKRGLSALVSIVVALLAVRFITEDTIINAVLLPYSALGISISVLIPFAIYFYFVENVLTQKILRNFAWVFAAAVFIGLYVVRFDQVGDFAWVYFAAAGGSIALLMLDGTIQKAFRKARYDQIRALQGAQMQSDILTKRQELETKFVDGTITPAAYKIQDKHLKKLERKWVS
;
A
#
# COMPACT_ATOMS: atom_id res chain seq x y z
N MET A 1 -6.28 -6.27 -26.41
CA MET A 1 -7.50 -6.18 -25.57
C MET A 1 -7.41 -6.90 -24.22
N LYS A 2 -6.98 -8.17 -24.13
CA LYS A 2 -6.93 -8.95 -22.86
C LYS A 2 -6.23 -8.25 -21.68
N LYS A 3 -5.08 -7.59 -21.88
CA LYS A 3 -4.35 -6.89 -20.80
C LYS A 3 -5.10 -5.69 -20.18
N ARG A 4 -5.94 -5.00 -20.96
CA ARG A 4 -6.73 -3.86 -20.45
C ARG A 4 -7.89 -4.30 -19.57
N LEU A 5 -8.48 -5.46 -19.87
CA LEU A 5 -9.57 -6.03 -19.07
C LEU A 5 -9.06 -6.55 -17.72
N THR A 6 -7.91 -7.23 -17.70
CA THR A 6 -7.30 -7.70 -16.43
C THR A 6 -6.92 -6.53 -15.54
N PHE A 7 -6.32 -5.47 -16.10
CA PHE A 7 -5.94 -4.28 -15.35
C PHE A 7 -7.16 -3.54 -14.76
N ALA A 8 -8.22 -3.35 -15.56
CA ALA A 8 -9.45 -2.72 -15.07
C ALA A 8 -10.10 -3.53 -13.94
N PHE A 9 -10.12 -4.87 -14.06
CA PHE A 9 -10.63 -5.75 -13.01
C PHE A 9 -9.78 -5.66 -11.72
N THR A 10 -8.45 -5.66 -11.82
CA THR A 10 -7.58 -5.51 -10.64
C THR A 10 -7.77 -4.16 -9.96
N VAL A 11 -7.89 -3.07 -10.73
CA VAL A 11 -8.13 -1.73 -10.18
C VAL A 11 -9.49 -1.65 -9.49
N ILE A 12 -10.53 -2.25 -10.06
CA ILE A 12 -11.87 -2.29 -9.45
C ILE A 12 -11.86 -3.12 -8.16
N VAL A 13 -11.20 -4.28 -8.16
CA VAL A 13 -11.09 -5.12 -6.95
C VAL A 13 -10.31 -4.40 -5.85
N VAL A 14 -9.20 -3.74 -6.18
CA VAL A 14 -8.41 -2.97 -5.22
C VAL A 14 -9.19 -1.75 -4.69
N ALA A 15 -9.95 -1.06 -5.55
CA ALA A 15 -10.79 0.06 -5.15
C ALA A 15 -11.94 -0.38 -4.23
N LEU A 16 -12.64 -1.47 -4.58
CA LEU A 16 -13.71 -2.03 -3.75
C LEU A 16 -13.18 -2.55 -2.41
N PHE A 17 -12.00 -3.16 -2.40
CA PHE A 17 -11.33 -3.60 -1.18
C PHE A 17 -10.92 -2.40 -0.30
N SER A 18 -10.42 -1.32 -0.90
CA SER A 18 -10.03 -0.11 -0.17
C SER A 18 -11.23 0.63 0.42
N ILE A 19 -12.36 0.68 -0.29
CA ILE A 19 -13.61 1.29 0.19
C ILE A 19 -14.21 0.43 1.31
N GLY A 20 -14.28 -0.90 1.13
CA GLY A 20 -14.73 -1.82 2.17
C GLY A 20 -13.86 -1.75 3.44
N PHE A 21 -12.54 -1.57 3.26
CA PHE A 21 -11.58 -1.39 4.34
C PHE A 21 -11.82 -0.10 5.13
N VAL A 22 -12.07 1.03 4.45
CA VAL A 22 -12.39 2.31 5.10
C VAL A 22 -13.73 2.25 5.83
N VAL A 23 -14.72 1.54 5.29
CA VAL A 23 -16.04 1.37 5.91
C VAL A 23 -15.95 0.44 7.13
N ALA A 24 -15.15 -0.63 7.07
CA ALA A 24 -14.94 -1.56 8.19
C ALA A 24 -14.13 -0.94 9.35
N GLN A 25 -13.44 0.18 9.14
CA GLN A 25 -12.78 0.94 10.20
C GLN A 25 -13.76 1.82 11.00
N ARG A 26 -15.03 1.92 10.60
CA ARG A 26 -16.05 2.65 11.34
C ARG A 26 -16.63 1.71 12.41
N ASP A 27 -16.27 1.98 13.67
CA ASP A 27 -16.58 1.23 14.90
C ASP A 27 -17.80 0.27 14.81
N PRO A 28 -17.61 -1.07 14.97
CA PRO A 28 -18.75 -2.01 15.09
C PRO A 28 -19.60 -1.80 16.36
N PHE A 29 -19.23 -0.84 17.22
CA PHE A 29 -19.88 -0.54 18.49
C PHE A 29 -20.57 0.84 18.56
N ALA A 30 -20.68 1.56 17.44
CA ALA A 30 -21.40 2.84 17.41
C ALA A 30 -22.91 2.71 17.74
N GLY A 31 -23.46 1.49 17.76
CA GLY A 31 -24.86 1.21 18.11
C GLY A 31 -25.24 1.32 19.59
N VAL A 32 -24.30 1.46 20.53
CA VAL A 32 -24.60 1.43 21.98
C VAL A 32 -24.55 2.80 22.68
N ARG A 33 -24.13 3.86 21.98
CA ARG A 33 -24.16 5.24 22.54
C ARG A 33 -25.20 6.12 21.85
N SER A 34 -26.47 5.71 21.93
CA SER A 34 -27.60 6.63 21.81
C SER A 34 -27.72 7.44 23.12
N GLY A 35 -26.80 8.37 23.31
CA GLY A 35 -26.90 9.43 24.31
C GLY A 35 -27.16 10.73 23.57
N SER A 36 -28.37 11.28 23.71
CA SER A 36 -28.82 12.53 23.09
C SER A 36 -28.03 13.74 23.60
N GLY A 37 -26.82 13.94 23.10
CA GLY A 37 -26.02 15.14 23.31
C GLY A 37 -26.06 16.02 22.08
N SER A 38 -26.96 17.02 22.07
CA SER A 38 -27.03 18.07 21.05
C SER A 38 -25.84 19.03 21.17
N GLY A 39 -24.67 18.61 20.71
CA GLY A 39 -23.47 19.45 20.60
C GLY A 39 -23.21 19.85 19.15
N SER A 40 -23.81 20.98 18.72
CA SER A 40 -23.53 21.61 17.43
C SER A 40 -22.13 22.24 17.45
N GLY A 41 -21.11 21.46 17.12
CA GLY A 41 -19.73 21.91 16.96
C GLY A 41 -19.23 21.62 15.55
N SER A 42 -18.88 22.67 14.81
CA SER A 42 -18.54 22.68 13.38
C SER A 42 -17.30 21.85 13.00
N SER A 43 -17.45 20.54 12.87
CA SER A 43 -16.50 19.61 12.22
C SER A 43 -16.96 19.29 10.78
N GLY A 44 -17.31 20.32 10.02
CA GLY A 44 -18.30 20.25 8.92
C GLY A 44 -17.87 19.71 7.55
N THR A 45 -16.60 19.32 7.33
CA THR A 45 -16.17 18.98 5.95
C THR A 45 -15.57 17.57 5.79
N ILE A 46 -14.90 17.03 6.81
CA ILE A 46 -14.36 15.66 6.75
C ILE A 46 -15.44 14.64 7.18
N GLY A 47 -16.29 14.98 8.14
CA GLY A 47 -17.40 14.11 8.57
C GLY A 47 -18.47 13.92 7.50
N THR A 48 -18.73 14.92 6.66
CA THR A 48 -19.73 14.87 5.58
C THR A 48 -19.26 14.03 4.40
N ALA A 49 -17.97 14.10 4.02
CA ALA A 49 -17.42 13.25 2.96
C ALA A 49 -17.41 11.76 3.36
N ILE A 50 -17.06 11.45 4.61
CA ILE A 50 -17.05 10.07 5.13
C ILE A 50 -18.48 9.55 5.35
N GLY A 51 -19.40 10.40 5.82
CA GLY A 51 -20.82 10.08 5.95
C GLY A 51 -21.45 9.70 4.61
N GLY A 52 -21.21 10.49 3.55
CA GLY A 52 -21.76 10.22 2.22
C GLY A 52 -21.34 8.88 1.62
N ILE A 53 -20.11 8.42 1.88
CA ILE A 53 -19.65 7.09 1.41
C ILE A 53 -20.39 5.97 2.15
N ALA A 54 -20.57 6.10 3.47
CA ALA A 54 -21.29 5.11 4.26
C ALA A 54 -22.76 4.99 3.82
N ASP A 55 -23.40 6.11 3.49
CA ASP A 55 -24.79 6.14 3.05
C ASP A 55 -24.97 5.50 1.66
N ILE A 56 -24.03 5.73 0.73
CA ILE A 56 -24.01 5.07 -0.58
C ILE A 56 -23.83 3.55 -0.40
N VAL A 57 -22.89 3.13 0.44
CA VAL A 57 -22.62 1.72 0.70
C VAL A 57 -23.83 1.04 1.33
N ASN A 58 -24.44 1.66 2.35
CA ASN A 58 -25.65 1.15 2.98
C ASN A 58 -26.81 1.04 1.98
N SER A 59 -26.96 2.03 1.10
CA SER A 59 -28.01 2.01 0.06
C SER A 59 -27.84 0.84 -0.91
N ILE A 60 -26.60 0.56 -1.32
CA ILE A 60 -26.28 -0.59 -2.19
C ILE A 60 -26.53 -1.91 -1.43
N ILE A 61 -26.13 -2.00 -0.16
CA ILE A 61 -26.33 -3.19 0.66
C ILE A 61 -27.81 -3.50 0.80
N VAL A 62 -28.64 -2.53 1.19
CA VAL A 62 -30.09 -2.71 1.35
C VAL A 62 -30.75 -3.10 0.02
N ALA A 63 -30.30 -2.54 -1.11
CA ALA A 63 -30.83 -2.92 -2.42
C ALA A 63 -30.44 -4.34 -2.85
N LEU A 64 -29.25 -4.81 -2.48
CA LEU A 64 -28.74 -6.14 -2.83
C LEU A 64 -29.11 -7.23 -1.81
N GLU A 65 -29.48 -6.85 -0.59
CA GLU A 65 -29.84 -7.75 0.50
C GLU A 65 -30.83 -8.85 0.10
N PRO A 66 -31.98 -8.59 -0.57
CA PRO A 66 -32.92 -9.65 -0.93
C PRO A 66 -32.32 -10.67 -1.91
N PHE A 67 -31.44 -10.24 -2.82
CA PHE A 67 -30.78 -11.13 -3.77
C PHE A 67 -29.70 -11.98 -3.09
N ILE A 68 -28.93 -11.36 -2.18
CA ILE A 68 -27.86 -12.05 -1.46
C ILE A 68 -28.45 -13.02 -0.45
N ALA A 69 -29.49 -12.63 0.29
CA ALA A 69 -30.19 -13.49 1.23
C ALA A 69 -30.79 -14.71 0.53
N LEU A 70 -31.29 -14.57 -0.70
CA LEU A 70 -31.77 -15.70 -1.50
C LEU A 70 -30.64 -16.68 -1.88
N LEU A 71 -29.48 -16.16 -2.28
CA LEU A 71 -28.35 -16.97 -2.73
C LEU A 71 -27.60 -17.65 -1.58
N VAL A 72 -27.41 -16.93 -0.48
CA VAL A 72 -26.51 -17.28 0.62
C VAL A 72 -27.26 -17.79 1.86
N GLY A 73 -28.57 -17.53 1.93
CA GLY A 73 -29.42 -17.80 3.08
C GLY A 73 -29.65 -16.53 3.93
N ALA A 74 -30.78 -16.49 4.63
CA ALA A 74 -31.12 -15.38 5.52
C ALA A 74 -30.14 -15.32 6.69
N THR A 75 -29.53 -14.16 6.91
CA THR A 75 -28.61 -13.91 8.03
C THR A 75 -29.15 -12.77 8.90
N PRO A 76 -29.14 -12.89 10.23
CA PRO A 76 -29.52 -11.80 11.12
C PRO A 76 -28.40 -10.75 11.16
N GLY A 77 -28.46 -9.78 10.23
CA GLY A 77 -27.60 -8.60 10.24
C GLY A 77 -26.79 -8.37 8.96
N GLY A 78 -26.62 -7.09 8.62
CA GLY A 78 -25.89 -6.67 7.41
C GLY A 78 -24.38 -6.97 7.47
N GLU A 79 -23.78 -6.97 8.65
CA GLU A 79 -22.35 -7.25 8.84
C GLU A 79 -21.98 -8.68 8.42
N LEU A 80 -22.78 -9.67 8.82
CA LEU A 80 -22.55 -11.06 8.47
C LEU A 80 -22.78 -11.31 6.98
N LEU A 81 -23.78 -10.65 6.39
CA LEU A 81 -24.04 -10.71 4.95
C LEU A 81 -22.86 -10.15 4.16
N PHE A 82 -22.32 -9.00 4.60
CA PHE A 82 -21.12 -8.41 4.00
C PHE A 82 -19.90 -9.33 4.12
N ALA A 83 -19.68 -9.92 5.29
CA ALA A 83 -18.60 -10.89 5.50
C ALA A 83 -18.74 -12.09 4.53
N LYS A 84 -19.94 -12.68 4.43
CA LYS A 84 -20.20 -13.79 3.48
C LYS A 84 -19.97 -13.38 2.03
N LEU A 85 -20.37 -12.18 1.63
CA LEU A 85 -20.12 -11.65 0.28
C LEU A 85 -18.61 -11.57 0.00
N LEU A 86 -17.84 -11.06 0.95
CA LEU A 86 -16.39 -10.95 0.83
C LEU A 86 -15.73 -12.34 0.70
N VAL A 87 -16.20 -13.33 1.46
CA VAL A 87 -15.76 -14.73 1.33
C VAL A 87 -16.08 -15.30 -0.04
N ILE A 88 -17.28 -15.06 -0.57
CA ILE A 88 -17.67 -15.52 -1.92
C ILE A 88 -16.71 -14.94 -2.95
N ILE A 89 -16.45 -13.63 -2.92
CA ILE A 89 -15.53 -12.97 -3.87
C ILE A 89 -14.13 -13.58 -3.77
N MET A 90 -13.63 -13.80 -2.54
CA MET A 90 -12.33 -14.41 -2.31
C MET A 90 -12.26 -15.86 -2.84
N LEU A 91 -13.26 -16.69 -2.53
CA LEU A 91 -13.32 -18.08 -3.00
C LEU A 91 -13.45 -18.16 -4.52
N VAL A 92 -14.28 -17.32 -5.14
CA VAL A 92 -14.37 -17.23 -6.59
C VAL A 92 -13.01 -16.90 -7.19
N ALA A 93 -12.30 -15.90 -6.65
CA ALA A 93 -10.98 -15.52 -7.15
C ALA A 93 -9.96 -16.67 -7.04
N ILE A 94 -9.89 -17.35 -5.90
CA ILE A 94 -8.95 -18.47 -5.69
C ILE A 94 -9.31 -19.65 -6.61
N ILE A 95 -10.57 -20.07 -6.61
CA ILE A 95 -11.03 -21.21 -7.44
C ILE A 95 -10.83 -20.90 -8.91
N TRP A 96 -11.13 -19.67 -9.36
CA TRP A 96 -10.89 -19.26 -10.74
C TRP A 96 -9.42 -19.39 -11.13
N VAL A 97 -8.49 -18.91 -10.29
CA VAL A 97 -7.05 -18.99 -10.56
C VAL A 97 -6.62 -20.46 -10.66
N VAL A 98 -7.05 -21.28 -9.69
CA VAL A 98 -6.74 -22.72 -9.66
C VAL A 98 -7.30 -23.43 -10.90
N MET A 99 -8.56 -23.18 -11.25
CA MET A 99 -9.20 -23.76 -12.42
C MET A 99 -8.56 -23.31 -13.74
N GLY A 100 -8.03 -22.08 -13.79
CA GLY A 100 -7.27 -21.59 -14.93
C GLY A 100 -5.97 -22.36 -15.20
N SER A 101 -5.41 -23.04 -14.19
CA SER A 101 -4.23 -23.88 -14.32
C SER A 101 -4.53 -25.31 -14.80
N PHE A 102 -5.80 -25.75 -14.78
CA PHE A 102 -6.18 -27.09 -15.23
C PHE A 102 -6.33 -27.16 -16.76
N PRO A 103 -5.69 -28.13 -17.45
CA PRO A 103 -5.75 -28.26 -18.92
C PRO A 103 -7.18 -28.35 -19.47
N LEU A 104 -8.10 -28.99 -18.74
CA LEU A 104 -9.50 -29.17 -19.14
C LEU A 104 -10.28 -27.84 -19.26
N PHE A 105 -9.82 -26.79 -18.59
CA PHE A 105 -10.49 -25.49 -18.53
C PHE A 105 -9.69 -24.36 -19.21
N ALA A 106 -8.50 -24.65 -19.72
CA ALA A 106 -7.61 -23.66 -20.34
C ALA A 106 -8.28 -22.89 -21.48
N ASP A 107 -9.03 -23.59 -22.33
CA ASP A 107 -9.71 -22.99 -23.49
C ASP A 107 -11.14 -22.51 -23.19
N LYS A 108 -11.74 -22.93 -22.06
CA LYS A 108 -13.14 -22.70 -21.71
C LYS A 108 -13.29 -21.75 -20.52
N ARG A 109 -12.85 -20.51 -20.69
CA ARG A 109 -12.87 -19.48 -19.63
C ARG A 109 -14.25 -19.24 -19.04
N GLY A 110 -15.31 -19.22 -19.85
CA GLY A 110 -16.68 -19.04 -19.37
C GLY A 110 -17.17 -20.21 -18.49
N LEU A 111 -16.74 -21.43 -18.80
CA LEU A 111 -17.07 -22.60 -17.98
C LEU A 111 -16.32 -22.57 -16.64
N SER A 112 -15.02 -22.23 -16.66
CA SER A 112 -14.22 -22.03 -15.44
C SER A 112 -14.84 -20.97 -14.52
N ALA A 113 -15.29 -19.86 -15.10
CA ALA A 113 -16.02 -18.80 -14.40
C ALA A 113 -17.26 -19.32 -13.68
N LEU A 114 -18.14 -19.99 -14.43
CA LEU A 114 -19.40 -20.51 -13.91
C LEU A 114 -19.16 -21.54 -12.80
N VAL A 115 -18.23 -22.47 -13.00
CA VAL A 115 -17.89 -23.48 -11.99
C VAL A 115 -17.33 -22.80 -10.74
N SER A 116 -16.43 -21.81 -10.86
CA SER A 116 -15.90 -21.10 -9.70
C SER A 116 -16.98 -20.38 -8.88
N ILE A 117 -17.95 -19.76 -9.55
CA ILE A 117 -19.09 -19.09 -8.89
C ILE A 117 -19.98 -20.10 -8.18
N VAL A 118 -20.35 -21.20 -8.84
CA VAL A 118 -21.22 -22.24 -8.27
C VAL A 118 -20.56 -22.89 -7.05
N VAL A 119 -19.27 -23.25 -7.16
CA VAL A 119 -18.52 -23.87 -6.06
C VAL A 119 -18.37 -22.90 -4.89
N ALA A 120 -18.07 -21.62 -5.14
CA ALA A 120 -17.98 -20.61 -4.08
C ALA A 120 -19.32 -20.37 -3.38
N LEU A 121 -20.43 -20.28 -4.14
CA LEU A 121 -21.78 -20.14 -3.57
C LEU A 121 -22.16 -21.34 -2.71
N LEU A 122 -21.89 -22.57 -3.19
CA LEU A 122 -22.13 -23.78 -2.41
C LEU A 122 -21.27 -23.81 -1.14
N ALA A 123 -19.99 -23.47 -1.25
CA ALA A 123 -19.09 -23.42 -0.11
C ALA A 123 -19.64 -22.49 0.98
N VAL A 124 -19.95 -21.23 0.64
CA VAL A 124 -20.42 -20.24 1.63
C VAL A 124 -21.79 -20.58 2.21
N ARG A 125 -22.68 -21.21 1.45
CA ARG A 125 -23.99 -21.64 1.93
C ARG A 125 -23.91 -22.60 3.13
N PHE A 126 -22.87 -23.44 3.19
CA PHE A 126 -22.69 -24.42 4.26
C PHE A 126 -21.81 -23.93 5.42
N ILE A 127 -21.24 -22.73 5.34
CA ILE A 127 -20.42 -22.21 6.44
C ILE A 127 -21.32 -21.62 7.53
N THR A 128 -21.12 -22.09 8.76
CA THR A 128 -21.79 -21.60 9.97
C THR A 128 -21.29 -20.20 10.34
N GLU A 129 -22.14 -19.41 11.00
CA GLU A 129 -21.83 -18.01 11.34
C GLU A 129 -20.57 -17.90 12.20
N ASP A 130 -20.44 -18.78 13.19
CA ASP A 130 -19.25 -18.87 14.06
C ASP A 130 -17.96 -19.12 13.28
N THR A 131 -18.02 -19.94 12.23
CA THR A 131 -16.85 -20.25 11.40
C THR A 131 -16.45 -19.06 10.53
N ILE A 132 -17.41 -18.31 9.98
CA ILE A 132 -17.12 -17.09 9.21
C ILE A 132 -16.48 -16.04 10.11
N ILE A 133 -17.04 -15.79 11.29
CA ILE A 133 -16.53 -14.78 12.21
C ILE A 133 -15.08 -15.12 12.59
N ASN A 134 -14.81 -16.37 12.96
CA ASN A 134 -13.49 -16.76 13.42
C ASN A 134 -12.46 -16.93 12.28
N ALA A 135 -12.84 -17.51 11.15
CA ALA A 135 -11.88 -17.83 10.07
C ALA A 135 -11.58 -16.63 9.16
N VAL A 136 -12.53 -15.71 9.02
CA VAL A 136 -12.48 -14.65 8.00
C VAL A 136 -12.37 -13.30 8.68
N LEU A 137 -13.31 -12.99 9.58
CA LEU A 137 -13.41 -11.66 10.15
C LEU A 137 -12.22 -11.33 11.05
N LEU A 138 -11.70 -12.29 11.83
CA LEU A 138 -10.54 -12.10 12.70
C LEU A 138 -9.26 -11.72 11.92
N PRO A 139 -8.81 -12.45 10.87
CA PRO A 139 -7.66 -12.00 10.08
C PRO A 139 -7.84 -10.64 9.40
N TYR A 140 -9.07 -10.33 8.94
CA TYR A 140 -9.33 -9.04 8.29
C TYR A 140 -9.35 -7.87 9.27
N SER A 141 -9.88 -8.06 10.48
CA SER A 141 -9.81 -7.03 11.53
C SER A 141 -8.36 -6.83 11.97
N ALA A 142 -7.58 -7.91 12.12
CA ALA A 142 -6.15 -7.84 12.40
C ALA A 142 -5.38 -7.05 11.33
N LEU A 143 -5.63 -7.34 10.05
CA LEU A 143 -5.06 -6.63 8.92
C LEU A 143 -5.52 -5.17 8.90
N GLY A 144 -6.81 -4.93 9.19
CA GLY A 144 -7.43 -3.65 9.48
C GLY A 144 -6.61 -2.79 10.42
N ILE A 145 -6.43 -3.30 11.62
CA ILE A 145 -5.71 -2.65 12.72
C ILE A 145 -4.23 -2.50 12.36
N SER A 146 -3.63 -3.51 11.72
CA SER A 146 -2.22 -3.46 11.32
C SER A 146 -1.96 -2.35 10.31
N ILE A 147 -2.79 -2.22 9.27
CA ILE A 147 -2.62 -1.17 8.26
C ILE A 147 -2.91 0.22 8.85
N SER A 148 -3.93 0.35 9.70
CA SER A 148 -4.24 1.64 10.33
C SER A 148 -3.17 2.12 11.31
N VAL A 149 -2.38 1.20 11.87
CA VAL A 149 -1.17 1.53 12.66
C VAL A 149 0.03 1.78 11.75
N LEU A 150 0.23 0.94 10.72
CA LEU A 150 1.41 0.98 9.87
C LEU A 150 1.46 2.22 8.96
N ILE A 151 0.32 2.71 8.46
CA ILE A 151 0.30 3.90 7.61
C ILE A 151 0.76 5.16 8.37
N PRO A 152 0.14 5.55 9.51
CA PRO A 152 0.63 6.68 10.30
C PRO A 152 2.09 6.51 10.73
N PHE A 153 2.48 5.29 11.11
CA PHE A 153 3.86 4.99 11.48
C PHE A 153 4.84 5.23 10.32
N ALA A 154 4.51 4.77 9.11
CA ALA A 154 5.34 4.96 7.92
C ALA A 154 5.45 6.44 7.52
N ILE A 155 4.36 7.20 7.61
CA ILE A 155 4.35 8.65 7.35
C ILE A 155 5.22 9.36 8.40
N TYR A 156 5.07 9.00 9.68
CA TYR A 156 5.89 9.56 10.76
C TYR A 156 7.37 9.23 10.56
N PHE A 157 7.69 7.98 10.20
CA PHE A 157 9.05 7.56 9.86
C PHE A 157 9.65 8.41 8.76
N TYR A 158 8.90 8.62 7.67
CA TYR A 158 9.35 9.44 6.56
C TYR A 158 9.64 10.88 7.01
N PHE A 159 8.77 11.46 7.84
CA PHE A 159 8.95 12.81 8.37
C PHE A 159 10.19 12.92 9.25
N VAL A 160 10.36 12.00 10.21
CA VAL A 160 11.51 11.99 11.13
C VAL A 160 12.82 11.85 10.36
N GLU A 161 12.88 11.00 9.34
CA GLU A 161 14.13 10.74 8.63
C GLU A 161 14.47 11.82 7.57
N ASN A 162 13.47 12.40 6.90
CA ASN A 162 13.73 13.36 5.82
C ASN A 162 13.68 14.82 6.25
N VAL A 163 12.89 15.17 7.28
CA VAL A 163 12.68 16.55 7.69
C VAL A 163 13.59 16.94 8.85
N LEU A 164 13.79 16.05 9.83
CA LEU A 164 14.60 16.36 11.01
C LEU A 164 16.08 16.08 10.73
N THR A 165 16.90 17.11 10.56
CA THR A 165 18.34 16.93 10.31
C THR A 165 19.15 16.69 11.60
N GLN A 166 18.67 17.22 12.72
CA GLN A 166 19.37 17.13 14.01
C GLN A 166 19.12 15.79 14.70
N LYS A 167 20.22 15.11 15.10
CA LYS A 167 20.16 13.80 15.79
C LYS A 167 19.29 13.84 17.06
N ILE A 168 19.38 14.92 17.84
CA ILE A 168 18.64 15.03 19.10
C ILE A 168 17.13 15.10 18.88
N LEU A 169 16.67 15.84 17.86
CA LEU A 169 15.25 15.94 17.51
C LEU A 169 14.71 14.60 17.00
N ARG A 170 15.52 13.86 16.22
CA ARG A 170 15.15 12.50 15.76
C ARG A 170 15.01 11.51 16.91
N ASN A 171 15.97 11.50 17.83
CA ASN A 171 15.88 10.66 19.03
C ASN A 171 14.63 11.00 19.86
N PHE A 172 14.37 12.29 20.08
CA PHE A 172 13.17 12.74 20.80
C PHE A 172 11.88 12.33 20.08
N ALA A 173 11.85 12.45 18.75
CA ALA A 173 10.72 12.02 17.93
C ALA A 173 10.42 10.52 18.10
N TRP A 174 11.45 9.66 18.05
CA TRP A 174 11.24 8.22 18.28
C TRP A 174 10.74 7.87 19.68
N VAL A 175 11.25 8.56 20.72
CA VAL A 175 10.73 8.42 22.09
C VAL A 175 9.28 8.85 22.18
N PHE A 176 8.94 9.98 21.56
CA PHE A 176 7.58 10.51 21.53
C PHE A 176 6.62 9.53 20.82
N ALA A 177 7.00 8.99 19.66
CA ALA A 177 6.21 7.98 18.96
C ALA A 177 5.98 6.73 19.81
N ALA A 178 7.03 6.22 20.47
CA ALA A 178 6.89 5.08 21.38
C ALA A 178 5.89 5.38 22.50
N ALA A 179 5.97 6.57 23.12
CA ALA A 179 5.03 6.98 24.16
C ALA A 179 3.58 7.07 23.65
N VAL A 180 3.36 7.62 22.45
CA VAL A 180 2.04 7.69 21.82
C VAL A 180 1.46 6.30 21.55
N PHE A 181 2.26 5.37 21.02
CA PHE A 181 1.79 4.00 20.75
C PHE A 181 1.52 3.20 22.03
N ILE A 182 2.31 3.41 23.10
CA ILE A 182 2.02 2.85 24.43
C ILE A 182 0.71 3.43 24.99
N GLY A 183 0.50 4.74 24.86
CA GLY A 183 -0.75 5.39 25.27
C GLY A 183 -1.96 4.84 24.50
N LEU A 184 -1.83 4.68 23.17
CA LEU A 184 -2.84 4.06 22.33
C LEU A 184 -3.14 2.63 22.73
N TYR A 185 -2.10 1.83 23.04
CA TYR A 185 -2.26 0.47 23.54
C TYR A 185 -3.13 0.45 24.79
N VAL A 186 -2.82 1.27 25.80
CA VAL A 186 -3.58 1.33 27.06
C VAL A 186 -5.03 1.77 26.82
N VAL A 187 -5.26 2.78 25.98
CA VAL A 187 -6.61 3.31 25.72
C VAL A 187 -7.46 2.35 24.89
N ARG A 188 -6.86 1.60 23.96
CA ARG A 188 -7.57 0.72 23.02
C ARG A 188 -7.55 -0.76 23.43
N PHE A 189 -6.87 -1.13 24.51
CA PHE A 189 -6.74 -2.51 24.97
C PHE A 189 -8.10 -3.20 25.11
N ASP A 190 -9.05 -2.55 25.80
CA ASP A 190 -10.38 -3.12 26.05
C ASP A 190 -11.29 -3.16 24.82
N GLN A 191 -11.01 -2.33 23.80
CA GLN A 191 -11.86 -2.19 22.61
C GLN A 191 -11.44 -3.12 21.48
N VAL A 192 -10.13 -3.31 21.33
CA VAL A 192 -9.52 -4.06 20.23
C VAL A 192 -9.24 -5.51 20.63
N GLY A 193 -9.25 -5.81 21.94
CA GLY A 193 -9.05 -7.14 22.49
C GLY A 193 -7.68 -7.69 22.11
N ASP A 194 -7.65 -8.94 21.66
CA ASP A 194 -6.41 -9.66 21.35
C ASP A 194 -5.54 -8.99 20.30
N PHE A 195 -6.06 -8.10 19.44
CA PHE A 195 -5.25 -7.41 18.44
C PHE A 195 -4.55 -6.15 18.95
N ALA A 196 -4.77 -5.76 20.21
CA ALA A 196 -4.13 -4.58 20.78
C ALA A 196 -2.60 -4.66 20.78
N TRP A 197 -2.01 -5.88 20.79
CA TRP A 197 -0.55 -6.06 20.74
C TRP A 197 0.11 -5.40 19.52
N VAL A 198 -0.63 -5.13 18.44
CA VAL A 198 -0.12 -4.42 17.27
C VAL A 198 0.39 -3.02 17.62
N TYR A 199 -0.29 -2.31 18.53
CA TYR A 199 0.18 -1.01 19.04
C TYR A 199 1.47 -1.16 19.83
N PHE A 200 1.59 -2.22 20.63
CA PHE A 200 2.81 -2.51 21.38
C PHE A 200 3.97 -2.88 20.43
N ALA A 201 3.71 -3.63 19.37
CA ALA A 201 4.69 -3.93 18.33
C ALA A 201 5.17 -2.66 17.61
N ALA A 202 4.26 -1.71 17.33
CA ALA A 202 4.63 -0.41 16.76
C ALA A 202 5.51 0.41 17.73
N ALA A 203 5.18 0.43 19.03
CA ALA A 203 6.04 1.06 20.05
C ALA A 203 7.43 0.41 20.10
N GLY A 204 7.50 -0.93 20.08
CA GLY A 204 8.75 -1.68 19.98
C GLY A 204 9.52 -1.34 18.70
N GLY A 205 8.82 -1.18 17.57
CA GLY A 205 9.38 -0.71 16.31
C GLY A 205 9.99 0.68 16.42
N SER A 206 9.32 1.63 17.08
CA SER A 206 9.89 2.98 17.34
C SER A 206 11.17 2.91 18.18
N ILE A 207 11.21 2.05 19.20
CA ILE A 207 12.41 1.85 20.04
C ILE A 207 13.54 1.20 19.23
N ALA A 208 13.24 0.18 18.43
CA ALA A 208 14.22 -0.46 17.56
C ALA A 208 14.82 0.53 16.55
N LEU A 209 13.97 1.39 15.96
CA LEU A 209 14.42 2.46 15.06
C LEU A 209 15.26 3.52 15.77
N LEU A 210 14.96 3.84 17.04
CA LEU A 210 15.81 4.71 17.87
C LEU A 210 17.22 4.14 18.02
N MET A 211 17.36 2.82 18.21
CA MET A 211 18.67 2.16 18.32
C MET A 211 19.39 2.07 16.97
N LEU A 212 18.65 1.86 15.88
CA LEU A 212 19.18 1.70 14.50
C LEU A 212 19.35 3.03 13.75
N ASP A 213 18.97 4.13 14.37
CA ASP A 213 18.96 5.48 13.82
C ASP A 213 20.24 5.85 13.07
N GLY A 214 21.41 5.57 13.68
CA GLY A 214 22.70 5.85 13.08
C GLY A 214 23.06 4.94 11.89
N THR A 215 22.59 3.70 11.89
CA THR A 215 22.84 2.72 10.82
C THR A 215 22.03 3.05 9.58
N ILE A 216 20.76 3.40 9.77
CA ILE A 216 19.84 3.80 8.70
C ILE A 216 20.38 5.04 7.97
N GLN A 217 20.82 6.06 8.70
CA GLN A 217 21.42 7.24 8.07
C GLN A 217 22.67 6.94 7.26
N LYS A 218 23.54 6.04 7.75
CA LYS A 218 24.74 5.64 7.00
C LYS A 218 24.36 4.95 5.69
N ALA A 219 23.36 4.07 5.73
CA ALA A 219 22.85 3.39 4.54
C ALA A 219 22.24 4.39 3.53
N PHE A 220 21.39 5.32 3.98
CA PHE A 220 20.81 6.34 3.10
C PHE A 220 21.83 7.30 2.53
N ARG A 221 22.81 7.75 3.33
CA ARG A 221 23.91 8.59 2.82
C ARG A 221 24.68 7.86 1.73
N LYS A 222 25.05 6.60 1.96
CA LYS A 222 25.74 5.78 0.95
C LYS A 222 24.91 5.66 -0.33
N ALA A 223 23.62 5.35 -0.23
CA ALA A 223 22.73 5.25 -1.39
C ALA A 223 22.63 6.57 -2.17
N ARG A 224 22.56 7.72 -1.49
CA ARG A 224 22.58 9.05 -2.13
C ARG A 224 23.92 9.34 -2.80
N TYR A 225 25.04 8.99 -2.17
CA TYR A 225 26.37 9.14 -2.78
C TYR A 225 26.51 8.29 -4.04
N ASP A 226 26.05 7.05 -4.01
CA ASP A 226 26.09 6.15 -5.17
C ASP A 226 25.21 6.68 -6.32
N GLN A 227 24.02 7.21 -6.00
CA GLN A 227 23.13 7.84 -6.98
C GLN A 227 23.73 9.12 -7.59
N ILE A 228 24.32 9.99 -6.77
CA ILE A 228 24.99 11.21 -7.24
C ILE A 228 26.19 10.86 -8.12
N ARG A 229 26.99 9.85 -7.73
CA ARG A 229 28.13 9.38 -8.53
C ARG A 229 27.67 8.80 -9.87
N ALA A 230 26.59 8.04 -9.90
CA ALA A 230 26.01 7.52 -11.14
C ALA A 230 25.53 8.64 -12.06
N LEU A 231 24.83 9.64 -11.52
CA LEU A 231 24.35 10.80 -12.29
C LEU A 231 25.50 11.67 -12.80
N GLN A 232 26.51 11.95 -11.99
CA GLN A 232 27.71 12.68 -12.41
C GLN A 232 28.48 11.93 -13.49
N GLY A 233 28.53 10.59 -13.41
CA GLY A 233 29.16 9.77 -14.44
C GLY A 233 28.41 9.84 -15.77
N ALA A 234 27.08 9.75 -15.74
CA ALA A 234 26.25 9.89 -16.92
C ALA A 234 26.39 11.28 -17.57
N GLN A 235 26.36 12.35 -16.76
CA GLN A 235 26.57 13.72 -17.23
C GLN A 235 27.96 13.91 -17.85
N MET A 236 29.01 13.44 -17.17
CA MET A 236 30.38 13.57 -17.67
C MET A 236 30.61 12.77 -18.95
N GLN A 237 29.99 11.60 -19.11
CA GLN A 237 30.01 10.88 -20.37
C GLN A 237 29.34 11.68 -21.50
N SER A 238 28.18 12.28 -21.23
CA SER A 238 27.52 13.17 -22.20
C SER A 238 28.42 14.35 -22.59
N ASP A 239 29.05 15.01 -21.62
CA ASP A 239 29.96 16.14 -21.87
C ASP A 239 31.18 15.76 -22.70
N ILE A 240 31.76 14.57 -22.45
CA ILE A 240 32.88 14.05 -23.24
C ILE A 240 32.46 13.79 -24.68
N LEU A 241 31.26 13.22 -24.89
CA LEU A 241 30.72 12.97 -26.23
C LEU A 241 30.47 14.27 -27.00
N THR A 242 29.85 15.26 -26.37
CA THR A 242 29.64 16.58 -26.97
C THR A 242 30.97 17.25 -27.33
N LYS A 243 31.96 17.23 -26.43
CA LYS A 243 33.30 17.77 -26.72
C LYS A 243 34.02 17.03 -27.85
N ARG A 244 33.81 15.73 -28.01
CA ARG A 244 34.34 14.96 -29.16
C ARG A 244 33.67 15.40 -30.47
N GLN A 245 32.36 15.53 -30.49
CA GLN A 245 31.63 16.00 -31.66
C GLN A 245 32.08 17.41 -32.07
N GLU A 246 32.21 18.33 -31.12
CA GLU A 246 32.75 19.68 -31.38
C GLU A 246 34.18 19.66 -31.94
N LEU A 247 35.02 18.76 -31.42
CA LEU A 247 36.39 18.58 -31.90
C LEU A 247 36.41 18.07 -33.36
N GLU A 248 35.55 17.11 -33.68
CA GLU A 248 35.40 16.55 -35.02
C GLU A 248 34.89 17.60 -36.01
N THR A 249 33.87 18.39 -35.64
CA THR A 249 33.37 19.49 -36.49
C THR A 249 34.47 20.50 -36.78
N LYS A 250 35.20 20.96 -35.74
CA LYS A 250 36.31 21.92 -35.92
C LYS A 250 37.42 21.38 -36.84
N PHE A 251 37.69 20.08 -36.77
CA PHE A 251 38.67 19.43 -37.63
C PHE A 251 38.22 19.36 -39.08
N VAL A 252 36.96 18.98 -39.32
CA VAL A 252 36.35 18.94 -40.66
C VAL A 252 36.30 20.33 -41.29
N ASP A 253 35.99 21.36 -40.51
CA ASP A 253 35.95 22.76 -40.97
C ASP A 253 37.34 23.36 -41.23
N GLY A 254 38.43 22.63 -40.95
CA GLY A 254 39.81 23.09 -41.13
C GLY A 254 40.25 24.16 -40.12
N THR A 255 39.45 24.43 -39.09
CA THR A 255 39.77 25.43 -38.05
C THR A 255 40.88 24.99 -37.10
N ILE A 256 41.15 23.67 -37.01
CA ILE A 256 42.23 23.10 -36.19
C ILE A 256 43.14 22.20 -37.02
N THR A 257 44.45 22.23 -36.72
CA THR A 257 45.43 21.38 -37.41
C THR A 257 45.33 19.91 -36.95
N PRO A 258 45.71 18.92 -37.79
CA PRO A 258 45.70 17.51 -37.41
C PRO A 258 46.52 17.19 -36.14
N ALA A 259 47.62 17.92 -35.93
CA ALA A 259 48.44 17.78 -34.73
C ALA A 259 47.68 18.24 -33.47
N ALA A 260 47.00 19.39 -33.53
CA ALA A 260 46.19 19.90 -32.42
C ALA A 260 45.01 18.98 -32.10
N TYR A 261 44.33 18.46 -33.14
CA TYR A 261 43.25 17.47 -32.99
C TYR A 261 43.72 16.23 -32.19
N LYS A 262 44.86 15.64 -32.59
CA LYS A 262 45.41 14.44 -31.92
C LYS A 262 45.75 14.69 -30.45
N ILE A 263 46.23 15.88 -30.10
CA ILE A 263 46.54 16.26 -28.71
C ILE A 263 45.25 16.36 -27.88
N GLN A 264 44.23 17.02 -28.41
CA GLN A 264 42.96 17.22 -27.70
C GLN A 264 42.16 15.91 -27.56
N ASP A 265 42.11 15.07 -28.61
CA ASP A 265 41.51 13.74 -28.53
C ASP A 265 42.23 12.85 -27.49
N LYS A 266 43.56 12.88 -27.47
CA LYS A 266 44.35 12.16 -26.45
C LYS A 266 44.04 12.65 -25.03
N HIS A 267 43.79 13.96 -24.86
CA HIS A 267 43.37 14.53 -23.58
C HIS A 267 41.97 14.04 -23.17
N LEU A 268 40.99 14.06 -24.08
CA LEU A 268 39.64 13.54 -23.82
C LEU A 268 39.65 12.05 -23.48
N LYS A 269 40.45 11.23 -24.18
CA LYS A 269 40.66 9.80 -23.87
C LYS A 269 41.32 9.57 -22.50
N LYS A 270 42.13 10.50 -22.01
CA LYS A 270 42.73 10.43 -20.68
C LYS A 270 41.70 10.75 -19.60
N LEU A 271 40.83 11.73 -19.84
CA LEU A 271 39.72 12.07 -18.93
C LEU A 271 38.73 10.91 -18.82
N GLU A 272 38.36 10.30 -19.95
CA GLU A 272 37.49 9.12 -20.00
C GLU A 272 38.09 7.96 -19.17
N ARG A 273 39.37 7.63 -19.39
CA ARG A 273 40.06 6.57 -18.64
C ARG A 273 40.15 6.83 -17.13
N LYS A 274 40.44 8.07 -16.72
CA LYS A 274 40.53 8.45 -15.30
C LYS A 274 39.18 8.29 -14.57
N TRP A 275 38.08 8.34 -15.30
CA TRP A 275 36.74 8.25 -14.72
C TRP A 275 36.18 6.83 -14.67
N VAL A 276 36.59 5.99 -15.63
CA VAL A 276 36.22 4.56 -15.66
C VAL A 276 36.97 3.75 -14.60
N SER A 277 38.17 4.19 -14.19
CA SER A 277 38.96 3.59 -13.10
C SER A 277 38.48 4.03 -11.72
#